data_AF-W8W0C7-F1
#
_entry.id   AF-W8W0C7-F1
#
_cell.length_a   1.000
_cell.length_b   1.000
_cell.length_c   1.000
_cell.angle_alpha   90.00
_cell.angle_beta   90.00
_cell.angle_gamma   90.00
#
_symmetry.space_group_name_H-M   'P 1'
#
loop_
_entity.id
_entity.type
_entity.pdbx_description
1 polymer ?
#
loop_
_entity_poly.entity_id
_entity_poly.type
_entity_poly.pdbx_seq_one_letter_code
_entity_poly.pdbx_strand_id
1 'polypeptide(L)'
;MQVSCYDCHSNNTEYPWYSRIQPTAWYLENHIQEGKDELNFNEWDTYSSRRKNSKLRSIINQIESGEMPLDSYTLIHGGARLDSTAVKEIIGYMDSLKKD
;
A
#
# COMPACT_ATOMS: atom_id res chain seq x y z
N MET A 1 -9.20 -6.45 -1.82
CA MET A 1 -7.80 -6.32 -2.24
C MET A 1 -7.45 -4.91 -2.73
N GLN A 2 -8.22 -4.34 -3.66
CA GLN A 2 -7.93 -3.01 -4.21
C GLN A 2 -8.06 -1.88 -3.18
N VAL A 3 -9.03 -1.96 -2.26
CA VAL A 3 -9.32 -0.90 -1.26
C VAL A 3 -8.10 -0.62 -0.36
N SER A 4 -7.53 -1.63 0.28
CA SER A 4 -6.49 -1.43 1.32
C SER A 4 -5.18 -0.79 0.83
N CYS A 5 -4.76 -1.05 -0.42
CA CYS A 5 -3.54 -0.43 -0.94
C CYS A 5 -3.81 0.99 -1.45
N TYR A 6 -4.95 1.22 -2.09
CA TYR A 6 -5.28 2.52 -2.69
C TYR A 6 -5.58 3.58 -1.63
N ASP A 7 -6.12 3.21 -0.47
CA ASP A 7 -6.38 4.18 0.59
C ASP A 7 -5.10 4.92 1.02
N CYS A 8 -3.97 4.21 1.11
CA CYS A 8 -2.69 4.81 1.49
C CYS A 8 -1.85 5.28 0.29
N HIS A 9 -1.93 4.60 -0.86
CA HIS A 9 -1.07 4.84 -2.02
C HIS A 9 -1.80 5.53 -3.20
N SER A 10 -2.92 6.21 -2.96
CA SER A 10 -3.63 6.97 -4.00
C SER A 10 -4.09 8.33 -3.49
N ASN A 11 -4.38 9.25 -4.40
CA ASN A 11 -4.87 10.59 -4.07
C ASN A 11 -6.30 10.57 -3.49
N ASN A 12 -6.99 9.43 -3.55
CA ASN A 12 -8.31 9.26 -2.97
C ASN A 12 -8.22 8.45 -1.67
N THR A 13 -7.70 9.08 -0.62
CA THR A 13 -7.60 8.48 0.72
C THR A 13 -8.88 8.69 1.50
N GLU A 14 -9.58 7.61 1.84
CA GLU A 14 -10.68 7.65 2.79
C GLU A 14 -10.14 7.71 4.22
N TYR A 15 -10.15 8.90 4.81
CA TYR A 15 -9.64 9.09 6.16
C TYR A 15 -10.62 8.56 7.22
N PRO A 16 -10.16 7.67 8.13
CA PRO A 16 -10.98 7.18 9.23
C PRO A 16 -11.27 8.27 10.26
N TRP A 17 -12.28 8.09 11.10
CA TRP A 17 -12.75 9.10 12.07
C TRP A 17 -11.64 9.63 13.02
N TYR A 18 -10.65 8.80 13.34
CA TYR A 18 -9.54 9.16 14.23
C TYR A 18 -8.46 10.03 13.56
N SER A 19 -8.56 10.26 12.24
CA SER A 19 -7.70 11.20 11.47
C SER A 19 -7.80 12.66 11.94
N ARG A 20 -8.71 12.96 12.86
CA ARG A 20 -8.92 14.30 13.43
C ARG A 20 -8.44 14.43 14.89
N ILE A 21 -7.93 13.35 15.47
CA ILE A 21 -7.52 13.30 16.89
C ILE A 21 -5.99 13.34 16.96
N GLN A 22 -5.44 14.27 17.74
CA GLN A 22 -4.00 14.35 17.96
C GLN A 22 -3.54 13.50 19.13
N PRO A 23 -2.34 12.89 19.07
CA PRO A 23 -1.34 12.97 17.98
C PRO A 23 -1.51 11.92 16.86
N THR A 24 -2.54 11.07 16.94
CA THR A 24 -2.75 9.96 15.98
C THR A 24 -2.94 10.43 14.55
N ALA A 25 -3.56 11.60 14.35
CA ALA A 25 -3.76 12.21 13.06
C ALA A 25 -2.44 12.56 12.37
N TRP A 26 -1.47 13.14 13.08
CA TRP A 26 -0.14 13.43 12.50
C TRP A 26 0.60 12.16 12.11
N TYR A 27 0.55 11.13 12.96
CA TYR A 27 1.18 9.85 12.64
C TYR A 27 0.58 9.21 11.39
N LEU A 28 -0.76 9.19 11.29
CA LEU A 28 -1.47 8.68 10.12
C LEU A 28 -1.10 9.45 8.85
N GLU A 29 -1.16 10.78 8.91
CA GLU A 29 -0.85 11.64 7.76
C GLU A 29 0.59 11.46 7.29
N ASN A 30 1.54 11.36 8.23
CA ASN A 30 2.94 11.11 7.90
C ASN A 30 3.12 9.78 7.16
N HIS A 31 2.50 8.69 7.63
CA HIS A 31 2.56 7.39 6.96
C HIS A 31 1.91 7.40 5.57
N ILE A 32 0.79 8.08 5.41
CA ILE A 32 0.13 8.21 4.10
C ILE A 32 1.03 9.01 3.14
N GLN A 33 1.64 10.10 3.61
CA GLN A 33 2.53 10.91 2.80
C GLN A 33 3.77 10.10 2.37
N GLU A 34 4.44 9.43 3.31
CA GLU A 34 5.58 8.55 3.02
C GLU A 34 5.19 7.43 2.04
N GLY A 35 4.02 6.82 2.24
CA GLY A 35 3.49 5.80 1.35
C GLY A 35 3.29 6.30 -0.09
N LYS A 36 2.76 7.51 -0.27
CA LYS A 36 2.57 8.15 -1.60
C LYS A 36 3.88 8.55 -2.26
N ASP A 37 4.83 9.06 -1.47
CA ASP A 37 6.16 9.43 -1.98
C ASP A 37 6.90 8.21 -2.53
N GLU A 38 6.74 7.05 -1.87
CA GLU A 38 7.26 5.79 -2.37
C GLU A 38 6.44 5.24 -3.54
N LEU A 39 5.12 5.21 -3.43
CA LEU A 39 4.24 4.68 -4.47
C LEU A 39 2.91 5.41 -4.48
N ASN A 40 2.65 6.16 -5.55
CA ASN A 40 1.35 6.71 -5.86
C ASN A 40 0.74 6.04 -7.09
N PHE A 41 -0.36 5.33 -6.94
CA PHE A 41 -1.09 4.66 -8.02
C PHE A 41 -1.76 5.64 -8.98
N ASN A 42 -2.11 6.87 -8.54
CA ASN A 42 -2.62 7.89 -9.47
C ASN A 42 -1.56 8.35 -10.46
N GLU A 43 -0.27 8.22 -10.11
CA GLU A 43 0.84 8.57 -10.98
C GLU A 43 1.35 7.38 -11.79
N TRP A 44 0.75 6.19 -11.63
CA TRP A 44 1.25 4.94 -12.21
C TRP A 44 1.53 5.06 -13.71
N ASP A 45 0.60 5.65 -14.46
CA ASP A 45 0.74 5.79 -15.92
C ASP A 45 1.83 6.76 -16.36
N THR A 46 2.30 7.62 -15.45
CA THR A 46 3.41 8.54 -15.70
C THR A 46 4.78 7.89 -15.43
N TYR A 47 4.81 6.74 -14.75
CA TYR A 47 6.06 6.05 -14.44
C TYR A 47 6.65 5.36 -15.67
N SER A 48 7.96 5.48 -15.85
CA SER A 48 8.70 4.68 -16.83
C SER A 48 8.57 3.18 -16.54
N SER A 49 8.69 2.34 -17.56
CA SER A 49 8.65 0.87 -17.39
C SER A 49 9.68 0.36 -16.38
N ARG A 50 10.85 1.01 -16.30
CA ARG A 50 11.87 0.71 -15.29
C ARG A 50 11.36 1.01 -13.87
N ARG A 51 10.73 2.17 -13.66
CA ARG A 51 10.17 2.57 -12.37
C ARG A 51 9.00 1.67 -11.97
N LYS A 52 8.08 1.36 -12.89
CA LYS A 52 6.98 0.40 -12.67
C LYS A 52 7.52 -0.95 -12.18
N ASN A 53 8.48 -1.54 -12.90
CA ASN A 53 9.11 -2.80 -12.51
C ASN A 53 9.80 -2.75 -11.15
N SER A 54 10.47 -1.64 -10.82
CA SER A 54 11.08 -1.44 -9.50
C SER A 54 10.03 -1.40 -8.39
N LYS A 55 8.90 -0.72 -8.62
CA LYS A 55 7.83 -0.60 -7.62
C LYS A 55 7.06 -1.92 -7.46
N LEU A 56 6.81 -2.69 -8.52
CA LEU A 56 6.24 -4.04 -8.42
C LEU A 56 7.12 -4.96 -7.55
N ARG A 57 8.45 -4.93 -7.75
CA ARG A 57 9.39 -5.68 -6.89
C ARG A 57 9.33 -5.21 -5.43
N SER A 58 9.24 -3.90 -5.21
CA SER A 58 9.11 -3.33 -3.87
C SER A 58 7.85 -3.83 -3.16
N ILE A 59 6.71 -3.84 -3.84
CA ILE A 59 5.43 -4.33 -3.30
C ILE A 59 5.55 -5.79 -2.89
N ILE A 60 6.10 -6.64 -3.77
CA ILE A 60 6.31 -8.07 -3.49
C ILE A 60 7.16 -8.24 -2.23
N ASN A 61 8.34 -7.59 -2.17
CA ASN A 61 9.25 -7.73 -1.04
C ASN A 61 8.63 -7.29 0.29
N GLN A 62 7.87 -6.19 0.30
CA GLN A 62 7.25 -5.64 1.50
C GLN A 62 6.12 -6.53 2.03
N ILE A 63 5.37 -7.18 1.14
CA ILE A 63 4.33 -8.14 1.52
C ILE A 63 4.96 -9.46 2.00
N GLU A 64 6.00 -9.96 1.31
CA GLU A 64 6.70 -11.19 1.69
C GLU A 64 7.42 -11.07 3.05
N SER A 65 7.98 -9.90 3.35
CA SER A 65 8.62 -9.61 4.62
C SER A 65 7.63 -9.28 5.75
N GLY A 66 6.34 -9.11 5.43
CA GLY A 66 5.32 -8.70 6.40
C GLY A 66 5.42 -7.23 6.84
N GLU A 67 6.23 -6.42 6.16
CA GLU A 67 6.34 -4.97 6.41
C GLU A 67 5.04 -4.24 6.00
N MET A 68 4.30 -4.79 5.03
CA MET A 68 3.03 -4.24 4.56
C MET A 68 1.88 -5.27 4.63
N PRO A 69 0.69 -4.86 5.11
CA PRO A 69 0.37 -3.54 5.66
C PRO A 69 0.98 -3.33 7.06
N LEU A 70 1.25 -2.08 7.43
CA LEU A 70 1.81 -1.74 8.75
C LEU A 70 1.05 -2.43 9.90
N ASP A 71 1.77 -3.05 10.84
CA ASP A 71 1.16 -3.69 12.01
C ASP A 71 0.25 -2.74 12.78
N SER A 72 0.71 -1.50 12.99
CA SER A 72 -0.08 -0.45 13.66
C SER A 72 -1.42 -0.16 12.95
N TYR A 73 -1.47 -0.28 11.63
CA TYR A 73 -2.69 -0.15 10.85
C TYR A 73 -3.59 -1.37 11.03
N THR A 74 -3.05 -2.59 10.96
CA THR A 74 -3.84 -3.82 11.08
C THR A 74 -4.33 -4.14 12.50
N LEU A 75 -3.83 -3.45 13.53
CA LEU A 75 -4.37 -3.49 14.90
C LEU A 75 -5.78 -2.92 14.98
N ILE A 76 -6.05 -1.83 14.26
CA ILE A 76 -7.33 -1.12 14.24
C ILE A 76 -8.15 -1.44 12.99
N HIS A 77 -7.49 -1.84 11.89
CA HIS A 77 -8.09 -2.27 10.63
C HIS A 77 -7.84 -3.75 10.38
N GLY A 78 -8.42 -4.60 11.24
CA GLY A 78 -8.24 -6.05 11.13
C GLY A 78 -8.62 -6.62 9.75
N GLY A 79 -9.56 -5.99 9.04
CA GLY A 79 -9.95 -6.36 7.68
C GLY A 79 -8.90 -6.08 6.60
N ALA A 80 -7.85 -5.33 6.91
CA ALA A 80 -6.72 -5.10 6.00
C ALA A 80 -5.62 -6.16 6.12
N ARG A 81 -5.71 -7.07 7.10
CA ARG A 81 -4.73 -8.15 7.26
C ARG A 81 -4.71 -9.05 6.03
N LEU A 82 -3.50 -9.34 5.56
CA LEU A 82 -3.29 -10.28 4.46
C LEU A 82 -3.07 -11.67 5.04
N ASP A 83 -3.94 -12.61 4.69
CA ASP A 83 -3.69 -14.02 4.96
C ASP A 83 -2.77 -14.63 3.89
N SER A 84 -2.36 -15.88 4.10
CA SER A 84 -1.45 -16.56 3.17
C SER A 84 -1.99 -16.72 1.75
N THR A 85 -3.32 -16.69 1.58
CA THR A 85 -3.97 -16.78 0.27
C THR A 85 -3.89 -15.44 -0.44
N ALA A 86 -4.28 -14.36 0.25
CA ALA A 86 -4.22 -13.00 -0.26
C ALA A 86 -2.78 -12.61 -0.64
N VAL A 87 -1.79 -12.97 0.18
CA VAL A 87 -0.36 -12.74 -0.13
C VAL A 87 0.01 -13.38 -1.47
N LYS A 88 -0.33 -14.66 -1.68
CA LYS A 88 -0.03 -15.37 -2.93
C LYS A 88 -0.73 -14.77 -4.15
N GLU A 89 -1.98 -14.36 -3.98
CA GLU A 89 -2.76 -13.71 -5.04
C GLU A 89 -2.14 -12.37 -5.44
N ILE A 90 -1.73 -11.54 -4.46
CA ILE A 90 -1.09 -10.25 -4.74
C ILE A 90 0.23 -10.47 -5.47
N ILE A 91 1.09 -11.35 -4.95
CA ILE A 91 2.40 -11.61 -5.56
C ILE A 91 2.24 -12.15 -6.99
N GLY A 92 1.35 -13.12 -7.19
CA GLY A 92 1.06 -13.67 -8.52
C GLY A 92 0.56 -12.60 -9.50
N TYR A 93 -0.31 -11.70 -9.04
CA TYR A 93 -0.77 -10.58 -9.85
C TYR A 93 0.37 -9.59 -10.17
N MET A 94 1.16 -9.17 -9.18
CA MET A 94 2.32 -8.28 -9.39
C MET A 94 3.36 -8.87 -10.36
N ASP A 95 3.61 -10.18 -10.29
CA ASP A 95 4.51 -10.88 -11.19
C ASP A 95 3.96 -10.99 -12.62
N SER A 96 2.65 -11.07 -12.79
CA SER A 96 2.03 -11.02 -14.12
C SER A 96 2.25 -9.66 -14.80
N LEU A 97 2.17 -8.56 -14.05
CA LEU A 97 2.37 -7.19 -14.55
C LEU A 97 3.82 -6.87 -14.94
N LYS A 98 4.80 -7.65 -14.49
CA LYS A 98 6.22 -7.48 -14.86
C LYS A 98 6.54 -8.05 -16.25
N LYS A 99 5.64 -8.84 -16.83
CA LYS A 99 5.85 -9.54 -18.12
C LYS A 99 5.35 -8.74 -19.33
N ASP A 100 4.67 -7.61 -19.08
CA ASP A 100 4.22 -6.64 -20.07
C ASP A 100 5.20 -5.46 -20.20
#